data_AF-A0A965FNB3-F1
#
_entry.id   AF-A0A965FNB3-F1
#
_cell.length_a   1.000
_cell.length_b   1.000
_cell.length_c   1.000
_cell.angle_alpha   90.00
_cell.angle_beta   90.00
_cell.angle_gamma   90.00
#
_symmetry.space_group_name_H-M   'P 1'
#
loop_
_entity.id
_entity.type
_entity.pdbx_description
1 polymer ?
#
loop_
_entity_poly.entity_id
_entity_poly.type
_entity_poly.pdbx_seq_one_letter_code
_entity_poly.pdbx_strand_id
1 'polypeptide(L)'
;PNVPTIAEAGVPGYETVNWFGLIAPAGTPAAIVERLHKEISAVQNLPDVQKQFDTDGATVLRMSPAAFRAYMVTDMNKWERVVKEGGIKAQ
;
A
#
# COMPACT_ATOMS: atom_id res chain seq x y z
N PRO A 1 -1.51 19.95 7.31
CA PRO A 1 -0.81 19.68 8.59
C PRO A 1 -1.49 20.24 9.87
N ASN A 2 -2.80 20.55 9.85
CA ASN A 2 -3.52 21.09 11.03
C ASN A 2 -4.67 20.19 11.49
N VAL A 3 -4.78 18.99 10.92
CA VAL A 3 -5.84 18.02 11.25
C VAL A 3 -5.16 16.84 11.96
N PRO A 4 -5.53 16.50 13.20
CA PRO A 4 -4.94 15.39 13.92
C PRO A 4 -5.32 14.07 13.28
N THR A 5 -4.44 13.09 13.37
CA THR A 5 -4.78 11.69 13.09
C THR A 5 -5.79 11.18 14.12
N ILE A 6 -6.48 10.06 13.81
CA ILE A 6 -7.43 9.45 14.75
C ILE A 6 -6.71 8.95 16.02
N ALA A 7 -5.47 8.48 15.88
CA ALA A 7 -4.64 8.11 17.02
C ALA A 7 -4.40 9.29 17.97
N GLU A 8 -4.06 10.47 17.43
CA GLU A 8 -3.86 11.70 18.20
C GLU A 8 -5.17 12.27 18.76
N ALA A 9 -6.31 11.98 18.11
CA ALA A 9 -7.64 12.43 18.52
C ALA A 9 -8.30 11.55 19.60
N GLY A 10 -7.57 10.58 20.17
CA GLY A 10 -8.04 9.83 21.34
C GLY A 10 -8.35 8.35 21.11
N VAL A 11 -7.92 7.77 19.99
CA VAL A 11 -8.01 6.31 19.75
C VAL A 11 -6.61 5.71 19.53
N PRO A 12 -5.83 5.48 20.59
CA PRO A 12 -4.46 5.01 20.48
C PRO A 12 -4.33 3.72 19.65
N GLY A 13 -3.35 3.68 18.75
CA GLY A 13 -3.11 2.54 17.87
C GLY A 13 -4.03 2.46 16.65
N TYR A 14 -4.97 3.41 16.47
CA TYR A 14 -5.76 3.49 15.25
C TYR A 14 -4.90 4.04 14.09
N GLU A 15 -4.71 3.21 13.08
CA GLU A 15 -4.07 3.61 11.83
C GLU A 15 -4.72 2.86 10.68
N THR A 16 -5.19 3.58 9.66
CA THR A 16 -5.62 2.99 8.39
C THR A 16 -5.12 3.88 7.26
N VAL A 17 -4.54 3.26 6.24
CA VAL A 17 -4.12 3.93 5.00
C VAL A 17 -4.64 3.10 3.84
N ASN A 18 -5.15 3.76 2.80
CA ASN A 18 -5.37 3.06 1.54
C ASN A 18 -4.03 2.98 0.79
N TRP A 19 -3.86 1.93 0.01
CA TRP A 19 -2.67 1.75 -0.80
C TRP A 19 -3.04 1.16 -2.15
N PHE A 20 -2.18 1.42 -3.13
CA PHE A 20 -2.27 0.84 -4.46
C PHE A 20 -0.96 0.13 -4.78
N GLY A 21 -1.04 -0.94 -5.54
CA GLY A 21 0.12 -1.68 -5.99
C GLY A 21 -0.17 -2.48 -7.26
N LEU A 22 0.89 -3.02 -7.84
CA LEU A 22 0.83 -3.81 -9.07
C LEU A 22 1.13 -5.26 -8.77
N ILE A 23 0.32 -6.17 -9.32
CA ILE A 23 0.42 -7.61 -9.10
C ILE A 23 0.41 -8.29 -10.47
N ALA A 24 1.30 -9.26 -10.66
CA ALA A 24 1.37 -10.09 -11.85
C ALA A 24 0.72 -11.47 -11.60
N PRO A 25 0.29 -12.22 -12.64
CA PRO A 25 -0.27 -13.56 -12.48
C PRO A 25 0.65 -14.51 -11.70
N ALA A 26 0.05 -15.44 -10.95
CA ALA A 26 0.79 -16.49 -10.27
C ALA A 26 1.65 -17.29 -11.26
N GLY A 27 2.90 -17.56 -10.89
CA GLY A 27 3.86 -18.26 -11.75
C GLY A 27 4.59 -17.37 -12.75
N THR A 28 4.36 -16.04 -12.76
CA THR A 28 5.18 -15.11 -13.55
C THR A 28 6.66 -15.29 -13.18
N PRO A 29 7.57 -15.49 -14.17
CA PRO A 29 8.98 -15.70 -13.88
C PRO A 29 9.61 -14.55 -13.09
N ALA A 30 10.47 -14.88 -12.12
CA ALA A 30 11.10 -13.90 -11.23
C ALA A 30 11.83 -12.79 -12.01
N ALA A 31 12.54 -13.13 -13.09
CA ALA A 31 13.23 -12.15 -13.93
C ALA A 31 12.29 -11.10 -14.54
N ILE A 32 11.04 -11.46 -14.84
CA ILE A 32 10.03 -10.51 -15.34
C ILE A 32 9.54 -9.61 -14.21
N VAL A 33 9.30 -10.16 -13.02
CA VAL A 33 8.91 -9.38 -11.83
C VAL A 33 9.99 -8.37 -11.47
N GLU A 34 11.26 -8.79 -11.46
CA GLU A 34 12.40 -7.92 -11.17
C GLU A 34 12.53 -6.81 -12.22
N ARG A 35 12.36 -7.13 -13.50
CA ARG A 35 12.36 -6.11 -14.56
C ARG A 35 11.24 -5.10 -14.35
N LEU A 36 10.01 -5.56 -14.12
CA LEU A 36 8.87 -4.66 -13.87
C LEU A 36 9.13 -3.76 -12.66
N HIS A 37 9.59 -4.34 -11.54
CA HIS A 37 9.91 -3.59 -10.33
C HIS A 37 10.97 -2.50 -10.60
N LYS A 38 12.02 -2.83 -11.35
CA LYS A 38 13.07 -1.86 -11.72
C LYS A 38 12.48 -0.70 -12.52
N GLU A 39 11.71 -0.97 -13.57
CA GLU A 39 11.16 0.07 -14.44
C GLU A 39 10.13 0.94 -13.70
N ILE A 40 9.25 0.32 -12.89
CA ILE A 40 8.28 1.04 -12.06
C ILE A 40 8.99 1.96 -11.06
N SER A 41 10.05 1.47 -10.41
CA SER A 41 10.85 2.27 -9.48
C SER A 41 11.52 3.45 -10.17
N ALA A 42 11.98 3.27 -11.41
CA ALA A 42 12.54 4.37 -12.21
C ALA A 42 11.48 5.44 -12.52
N VAL A 43 10.27 5.03 -12.92
CA VAL A 43 9.15 5.95 -13.20
C VAL A 43 8.73 6.72 -11.94
N GLN A 44 8.66 6.06 -10.78
CA GLN A 44 8.36 6.70 -9.49
C GLN A 44 9.38 7.76 -9.05
N ASN A 45 10.57 7.79 -9.67
CA ASN A 45 11.60 8.78 -9.40
C ASN A 45 11.55 9.97 -10.37
N LEU A 46 10.65 9.95 -11.36
CA LEU A 46 10.48 11.08 -12.26
C LEU A 46 9.79 12.25 -11.54
N PRO A 47 10.27 13.50 -11.68
CA PRO A 47 9.74 14.65 -10.94
C PRO A 47 8.26 14.95 -11.22
N ASP A 48 7.81 14.76 -12.45
CA ASP A 48 6.42 14.93 -12.88
C ASP A 48 5.49 13.89 -12.24
N VAL A 49 5.96 12.64 -12.15
CA VAL A 49 5.24 11.56 -11.47
C VAL A 49 5.13 11.82 -9.97
N GLN A 50 6.21 12.26 -9.32
CA GLN A 50 6.18 12.61 -7.89
C GLN A 50 5.22 13.77 -7.63
N LYS A 51 5.29 14.81 -8.45
CA LYS A 51 4.38 15.95 -8.37
C LYS A 51 2.92 15.54 -8.53
N GLN A 52 2.63 14.59 -9.42
CA GLN A 52 1.27 14.08 -9.60
C GLN A 52 0.78 13.36 -8.34
N PHE A 53 1.58 12.46 -7.76
CA PHE A 53 1.21 11.80 -6.50
C PHE A 53 0.98 12.80 -5.36
N ASP A 54 1.85 13.80 -5.20
CA ASP A 54 1.69 14.85 -4.18
C ASP A 54 0.40 15.65 -4.40
N THR A 55 0.06 15.97 -5.64
CA THR A 55 -1.17 16.68 -6.02
C THR A 55 -2.41 15.86 -5.65
N ASP A 56 -2.34 14.54 -5.83
CA ASP A 56 -3.41 13.60 -5.50
C ASP A 56 -3.44 13.23 -4.00
N GLY A 57 -2.54 13.80 -3.18
CA GLY A 57 -2.42 13.49 -1.75
C GLY A 57 -1.88 12.09 -1.46
N ALA A 58 -1.26 11.45 -2.46
CA ALA A 58 -0.68 10.12 -2.36
C ALA A 58 0.82 10.19 -2.06
N THR A 59 1.30 9.28 -1.22
CA THR A 59 2.73 9.13 -0.94
C THR A 59 3.29 7.91 -1.65
N VAL A 60 4.41 8.05 -2.35
CA VAL A 60 5.06 6.95 -3.05
C VAL A 60 5.71 5.99 -2.05
N LEU A 61 5.12 4.80 -1.89
CA LEU A 61 5.70 3.70 -1.13
C LEU A 61 6.68 2.91 -2.00
N ARG A 62 7.94 2.82 -1.57
CA ARG A 62 8.99 2.07 -2.26
C ARG A 62 9.30 0.81 -1.46
N MET A 63 8.95 -0.33 -2.03
CA MET A 63 9.16 -1.65 -1.42
C MET A 63 9.74 -2.60 -2.46
N SER A 64 10.61 -3.53 -2.04
CA SER A 64 10.97 -4.66 -2.88
C SER A 64 9.75 -5.57 -3.12
N PRO A 65 9.73 -6.42 -4.16
CA PRO A 65 8.63 -7.35 -4.38
C PRO A 65 8.34 -8.24 -3.17
N ALA A 66 9.38 -8.70 -2.47
CA ALA A 66 9.24 -9.51 -1.25
C ALA A 66 8.65 -8.71 -0.08
N ALA A 67 9.10 -7.46 0.12
CA ALA A 67 8.57 -6.59 1.16
C ALA A 67 7.11 -6.23 0.89
N PHE A 68 6.76 -5.96 -0.37
CA PHE A 68 5.37 -5.69 -0.76
C PHE A 68 4.46 -6.90 -0.53
N ARG A 69 4.93 -8.12 -0.85
CA ARG A 69 4.20 -9.35 -0.49
C ARG A 69 3.95 -9.47 1.01
N ALA A 70 4.97 -9.19 1.84
CA ALA A 70 4.82 -9.23 3.29
C ALA A 70 3.81 -8.19 3.79
N TYR A 71 3.87 -6.97 3.25
CA TYR A 71 2.92 -5.90 3.55
C TYR A 71 1.47 -6.31 3.23
N MET A 72 1.22 -6.87 2.03
CA MET A 72 -0.11 -7.36 1.64
C MET A 72 -0.65 -8.42 2.62
N VAL A 73 0.19 -9.37 3.03
CA VAL A 73 -0.23 -10.43 3.98
C VAL A 73 -0.57 -9.83 5.35
N THR A 74 0.25 -8.90 5.85
CA THR A 74 -0.02 -8.22 7.12
C THR A 74 -1.32 -7.43 7.07
N ASP A 75 -1.57 -6.68 5.99
CA ASP A 75 -2.78 -5.88 5.84
C ASP A 75 -4.02 -6.76 5.69
N MET A 76 -3.92 -7.85 4.92
CA MET A 76 -4.98 -8.86 4.80
C MET A 76 -5.35 -9.45 6.17
N ASN A 77 -4.36 -9.83 6.99
CA ASN A 77 -4.60 -10.36 8.33
C ASN A 77 -5.27 -9.33 9.27
N LYS A 78 -4.89 -8.05 9.15
CA LYS A 78 -5.52 -6.95 9.88
C LYS A 78 -6.99 -6.80 9.48
N TRP A 79 -7.29 -6.74 8.19
CA TRP A 79 -8.65 -6.57 7.71
C TRP A 79 -9.53 -7.79 7.96
N GLU A 80 -8.98 -9.00 7.89
CA GLU A 80 -9.69 -10.22 8.30
C GLU A 80 -10.17 -10.12 9.76
N ARG A 81 -9.30 -9.65 10.66
CA ARG A 81 -9.66 -9.44 12.08
C ARG A 81 -10.76 -8.40 12.22
N VAL A 82 -10.63 -7.25 11.56
CA VAL A 82 -11.63 -6.17 11.60
C VAL A 82 -13.00 -6.67 11.11
N VAL A 83 -13.03 -7.41 10.00
CA VAL A 83 -14.27 -7.96 9.45
C VAL A 83 -14.94 -8.93 10.44
N LYS A 84 -14.15 -9.83 11.04
CA LYS A 84 -14.66 -10.82 12.01
C LYS A 84 -15.19 -10.16 13.28
N GLU A 85 -14.41 -9.27 13.88
CA GLU A 85 -14.76 -8.57 15.13
C GLU A 85 -15.93 -7.60 14.93
N GLY A 86 -16.00 -6.95 13.77
CA GLY A 86 -17.07 -6.03 13.41
C GLY A 86 -18.36 -6.69 12.92
N GLY A 87 -18.39 -8.02 12.74
CA GLY A 87 -19.55 -8.72 12.18
C GLY A 87 -19.93 -8.28 10.76
N ILE A 88 -18.94 -7.78 9.99
CA ILE A 88 -19.15 -7.20 8.65
C ILE A 88 -19.36 -8.33 7.64
N LYS A 89 -20.30 -8.16 6.71
CA LYS A 89 -20.58 -9.11 5.63
C LYS A 89 -20.47 -8.42 4.28
N ALA A 90 -20.01 -9.16 3.28
CA ALA A 90 -20.16 -8.74 1.88
C ALA A 90 -21.65 -8.62 1.56
N GLN A 91 -22.01 -7.58 0.80
CA GLN A 91 -23.36 -7.41 0.28
C GLN A 91 -23.61 -8.33 -0.92
#